data_AF-A0A5K3F018-F1
#
_entry.id   AF-A0A5K3F018-F1
#
_cell.length_a   1.000
_cell.length_b   1.000
_cell.length_c   1.000
_cell.angle_alpha   90.00
_cell.angle_beta   90.00
_cell.angle_gamma   90.00
#
_symmetry.space_group_name_H-M   'P 1'
#
loop_
_entity.id
_entity.type
_entity.pdbx_description
1 polymer ?
#
loop_
_entity_poly.entity_id
_entity_poly.type
_entity_poly.pdbx_seq_one_letter_code
_entity_poly.pdbx_strand_id
1 'polypeptide(L)'
;MRQTSPSANAGTEVRSPVSNRGGGDSVNPRSDSGSGGHTTSLVDKLNTMSRVRRRRQEAEALATEARQAMEDPLMPITPEIGPVGYQLAEGEECSMLEPHSKERPVVKELIETLIDWINKELIDERILVRDVEADLYDGQVLQKLLEKLTGSSLNQPELTQTEMGQRQRLKLVLEEVRNALGVSEGYAAQNWPVSAIFSKDLVAILRLLVALVRQFAPGVRLPPGCQITLVIVRKLNGVLQHRRQVEVITDANDATDGSLERDAISALVDCAVPEKLEAFQQVLLQFVNQHLNKLNIVVTDLQKQMDDGVYFLLLLGMLGGYFIPLHKYHLVPRTNEQKLANLQLVLQLLEEAEGLEPGVGTRADDLLRHDLKATLRFLYALYSRYKDAE
;
A
#
# COMPACT_ATOMS: atom_id res chain seq x y z
N MET A 1 63.61 -29.60 -24.91
CA MET A 1 62.95 -28.82 -25.98
C MET A 1 62.55 -27.48 -25.36
N ARG A 2 63.39 -26.46 -25.54
CA ARG A 2 63.21 -25.30 -26.44
C ARG A 2 62.09 -24.34 -25.95
N GLN A 3 62.44 -23.24 -25.28
CA GLN A 3 62.93 -21.92 -25.77
C GLN A 3 61.72 -20.94 -25.89
N THR A 4 61.72 -19.65 -25.52
CA THR A 4 62.74 -18.63 -25.18
C THR A 4 62.06 -17.32 -24.75
N SER A 5 62.68 -16.59 -23.81
CA SER A 5 62.54 -15.12 -23.54
C SER A 5 63.29 -14.28 -24.64
N PRO A 6 63.59 -12.94 -24.58
CA PRO A 6 63.50 -11.92 -23.50
C PRO A 6 63.24 -10.40 -23.90
N SER A 7 63.22 -9.52 -22.87
CA SER A 7 63.71 -8.11 -22.71
C SER A 7 63.43 -6.96 -23.71
N ALA A 8 63.09 -5.75 -23.21
CA ALA A 8 64.05 -4.66 -22.86
C ALA A 8 63.39 -3.28 -22.56
N ASN A 9 64.14 -2.49 -21.76
CA ASN A 9 63.96 -1.12 -21.24
C ASN A 9 63.76 0.03 -22.27
N ALA A 10 63.16 1.15 -21.83
CA ALA A 10 63.83 2.47 -21.70
C ALA A 10 62.88 3.59 -21.16
N GLY A 11 63.36 4.38 -20.20
CA GLY A 11 62.84 5.72 -19.85
C GLY A 11 63.17 6.75 -20.95
N THR A 12 62.64 7.98 -20.93
CA THR A 12 63.15 9.11 -20.14
C THR A 12 62.26 10.36 -20.40
N GLU A 13 62.04 11.21 -19.37
CA GLU A 13 62.00 12.71 -19.43
C GLU A 13 60.78 13.42 -20.12
N VAL A 14 60.15 14.55 -19.72
CA VAL A 14 60.53 15.79 -19.00
C VAL A 14 59.26 16.55 -18.47
N ARG A 15 59.36 17.08 -17.22
CA ARG A 15 58.87 18.34 -16.56
C ARG A 15 57.47 19.00 -16.78
N SER A 16 56.84 19.25 -15.61
CA SER A 16 56.26 20.46 -14.95
C SER A 16 56.29 21.85 -15.66
N PRO A 17 55.46 22.88 -15.27
CA PRO A 17 55.24 23.42 -13.90
C PRO A 17 53.74 23.60 -13.53
N VAL A 18 53.22 23.61 -12.28
CA VAL A 18 53.57 24.09 -10.92
C VAL A 18 53.53 25.61 -10.69
N SER A 19 52.47 26.02 -9.96
CA SER A 19 52.38 27.14 -9.00
C SER A 19 52.52 28.58 -9.57
N ASN A 20 52.03 29.65 -8.96
CA ASN A 20 51.67 29.87 -7.58
C ASN A 20 50.76 31.12 -7.51
N ARG A 21 49.76 31.09 -6.62
CA ARG A 21 49.14 32.29 -6.06
C ARG A 21 50.07 32.84 -4.99
N GLY A 22 50.22 34.17 -4.91
CA GLY A 22 50.67 34.82 -3.68
C GLY A 22 51.38 36.16 -3.86
N GLY A 23 50.66 37.24 -3.53
CA GLY A 23 51.08 38.21 -2.51
C GLY A 23 51.93 39.43 -2.89
N GLY A 24 51.41 40.62 -2.52
CA GLY A 24 52.13 41.87 -2.23
C GLY A 24 52.51 42.72 -3.45
N ASP A 25 52.51 44.05 -3.41
CA ASP A 25 52.33 45.00 -2.32
C ASP A 25 52.22 46.43 -2.91
N SER A 26 51.55 47.32 -2.17
CA SER A 26 51.88 48.75 -1.95
C SER A 26 51.69 49.87 -3.02
N VAL A 27 50.82 50.82 -2.61
CA VAL A 27 51.03 52.29 -2.47
C VAL A 27 50.81 53.24 -3.67
N ASN A 28 49.59 53.84 -3.71
CA ASN A 28 49.21 55.27 -3.51
C ASN A 28 49.84 56.42 -4.37
N PRO A 29 49.29 57.66 -4.36
CA PRO A 29 47.99 58.15 -4.84
C PRO A 29 48.15 59.40 -5.75
N ARG A 30 47.06 59.98 -6.28
CA ARG A 30 46.87 61.46 -6.32
C ARG A 30 45.46 61.88 -6.80
N SER A 31 44.95 62.86 -6.06
CA SER A 31 43.74 63.64 -6.17
C SER A 31 43.64 64.48 -7.44
N ASP A 32 42.43 64.72 -7.95
CA ASP A 32 41.94 66.09 -8.06
C ASP A 32 40.40 66.19 -8.13
N SER A 33 39.90 67.27 -7.54
CA SER A 33 38.50 67.67 -7.45
C SER A 33 38.15 68.65 -8.57
N GLY A 34 36.96 68.57 -9.17
CA GLY A 34 36.49 69.56 -10.13
C GLY A 34 34.98 69.48 -10.42
N SER A 35 34.25 70.48 -9.93
CA SER A 35 32.83 70.77 -10.18
C SER A 35 32.56 71.18 -11.64
N GLY A 36 31.40 70.81 -12.20
CA GLY A 36 30.91 71.33 -13.48
C GLY A 36 29.60 70.68 -13.94
N GLY A 37 28.51 71.46 -13.96
CA GLY A 37 27.15 71.00 -14.26
C GLY A 37 26.79 70.84 -15.75
N HIS A 38 25.70 70.09 -15.95
CA HIS A 38 24.77 70.00 -17.09
C HIS A 38 25.29 69.81 -18.52
N THR A 39 24.95 68.67 -19.13
CA THR A 39 23.93 68.56 -20.19
C THR A 39 23.51 67.08 -20.37
N THR A 40 22.46 66.61 -19.68
CA THR A 40 21.81 65.36 -20.11
C THR A 40 20.96 65.69 -21.34
N SER A 41 21.47 65.27 -22.49
CA SER A 41 20.91 65.49 -23.82
C SER A 41 19.40 65.23 -23.85
N LEU A 42 18.64 66.26 -24.24
CA LEU A 42 17.19 66.17 -24.47
C LEU A 42 16.83 65.07 -25.49
N VAL A 43 17.79 64.67 -26.34
CA VAL A 43 17.65 63.62 -27.35
C VAL A 43 17.56 62.22 -26.71
N ASP A 44 18.27 61.97 -25.61
CA ASP A 44 18.24 60.67 -24.91
C ASP A 44 16.92 60.45 -24.16
N LYS A 45 16.34 61.53 -23.63
CA LYS A 45 14.99 61.49 -23.02
C LYS A 45 13.88 61.29 -24.06
N LEU A 46 14.02 61.86 -25.26
CA LEU A 46 13.10 61.67 -26.39
C LEU A 46 13.15 60.24 -26.97
N ASN A 47 14.35 59.65 -27.05
CA ASN A 47 14.52 58.25 -27.49
C ASN A 47 13.94 57.25 -26.49
N THR A 48 14.03 57.54 -25.19
CA THR A 48 13.50 56.69 -24.12
C THR A 48 11.97 56.74 -24.07
N MET A 49 11.37 57.93 -24.21
CA MET A 49 9.91 58.09 -24.29
C MET A 49 9.28 57.38 -25.48
N SER A 50 9.95 57.37 -26.64
CA SER A 50 9.47 56.71 -27.85
C SER A 50 9.43 55.19 -27.71
N ARG A 51 10.42 54.60 -27.03
CA ARG A 51 10.45 53.15 -26.71
C ARG A 51 9.39 52.76 -25.68
N VAL A 52 9.17 53.59 -24.67
CA VAL A 52 8.13 53.37 -23.65
C VAL A 52 6.73 53.47 -24.27
N ARG A 53 6.51 54.44 -25.17
CA ARG A 53 5.23 54.60 -25.89
C ARG A 53 4.95 53.43 -26.83
N ARG A 54 5.98 52.93 -27.54
CA ARG A 54 5.86 51.74 -28.39
C ARG A 54 5.53 50.48 -27.58
N ARG A 55 6.20 50.25 -26.45
CA ARG A 55 5.90 49.12 -25.55
C ARG A 55 4.48 49.20 -24.98
N ARG A 56 3.99 50.41 -24.66
CA ARG A 56 2.62 50.61 -24.20
C ARG A 56 1.60 50.32 -25.30
N GLN A 57 1.87 50.75 -26.53
CA GLN A 57 1.02 50.43 -27.68
C GLN A 57 1.02 48.93 -28.01
N GLU A 58 2.18 48.26 -27.93
CA GLU A 58 2.28 46.82 -28.10
C GLU A 58 1.52 46.07 -27.00
N ALA A 59 1.59 46.53 -25.74
CA ALA A 59 0.84 45.96 -24.63
C ALA A 59 -0.68 46.21 -24.73
N GLU A 60 -1.10 47.39 -25.17
CA GLU A 60 -2.52 47.69 -25.43
C GLU A 60 -3.04 46.88 -26.61
N ALA A 61 -2.26 46.72 -27.68
CA ALA A 61 -2.61 45.90 -28.85
C ALA A 61 -2.81 44.42 -28.44
N LEU A 62 -1.87 43.87 -27.66
CA LEU A 62 -1.96 42.51 -27.13
C LEU A 62 -3.17 42.34 -26.19
N ALA A 63 -3.49 43.37 -25.40
CA ALA A 63 -4.66 43.35 -24.51
C ALA A 63 -5.99 43.46 -25.28
N THR A 64 -6.04 44.20 -26.39
CA THR A 64 -7.20 44.22 -27.27
C THR A 64 -7.36 42.92 -28.05
N GLU A 65 -6.27 42.32 -28.53
CA GLU A 65 -6.29 41.00 -29.18
C GLU A 65 -6.77 39.92 -28.20
N ALA A 66 -6.29 39.95 -26.95
CA ALA A 66 -6.75 39.06 -25.88
C ALA A 66 -8.25 39.25 -25.58
N ARG A 67 -8.75 40.50 -25.50
CA ARG A 67 -10.19 40.74 -25.32
C ARG A 67 -11.02 40.27 -26.51
N GLN A 68 -10.54 40.48 -27.72
CA GLN A 68 -11.24 40.10 -28.94
C GLN A 68 -11.29 38.57 -29.10
N ALA A 69 -10.27 37.85 -28.65
CA ALA A 69 -10.28 36.40 -28.56
C ALA A 69 -11.23 35.86 -27.47
N MET A 70 -11.48 36.63 -26.40
CA MET A 70 -12.45 36.27 -25.35
C MET A 70 -13.91 36.57 -25.72
N GLU A 71 -14.14 37.53 -26.62
CA GLU A 71 -15.49 37.97 -27.03
C GLU A 71 -16.04 37.26 -28.29
N ASP A 72 -15.31 36.31 -28.89
CA ASP A 72 -15.79 35.55 -30.07
C ASP A 72 -16.97 34.62 -29.69
N PRO A 73 -18.22 34.93 -30.10
CA PRO A 73 -19.41 34.20 -29.65
C PRO A 73 -19.58 32.82 -30.32
N LEU A 74 -18.68 32.44 -31.24
CA LEU A 74 -18.71 31.15 -31.96
C LEU A 74 -17.76 30.10 -31.36
N MET A 75 -17.01 30.44 -30.30
CA MET A 75 -16.26 29.47 -29.52
C MET A 75 -17.17 28.81 -28.49
N PRO A 76 -17.47 27.49 -28.59
CA PRO A 76 -18.18 26.81 -27.52
C PRO A 76 -17.36 26.95 -26.23
N ILE A 77 -18.02 27.28 -25.12
CA ILE A 77 -17.42 27.32 -23.78
C ILE A 77 -16.81 25.94 -23.52
N THR A 78 -15.53 25.78 -23.82
CA THR A 78 -14.73 24.66 -23.33
C THR A 78 -14.62 24.86 -21.83
N PRO A 79 -15.10 23.93 -20.99
CA PRO A 79 -14.82 24.00 -19.57
C PRO A 79 -13.30 24.11 -19.39
N GLU A 80 -12.84 25.10 -18.63
CA GLU A 80 -11.45 25.22 -18.19
C GLU A 80 -11.11 23.98 -17.34
N ILE A 81 -10.65 22.94 -18.02
CA ILE A 81 -9.97 21.79 -17.43
C ILE A 81 -8.48 22.20 -17.42
N GLY A 82 -7.83 22.08 -16.26
CA GLY A 82 -6.46 22.55 -16.00
C GLY A 82 -5.38 22.04 -16.99
N PRO A 83 -4.10 22.39 -16.79
CA PRO A 83 -3.06 22.45 -17.83
C PRO A 83 -2.56 21.09 -18.42
N VAL A 84 -3.39 20.05 -18.45
CA VAL A 84 -3.13 18.75 -19.08
C VAL A 84 -4.37 18.29 -19.86
N GLY A 85 -4.92 19.15 -20.70
CA GLY A 85 -6.08 18.84 -21.56
C GLY A 85 -5.74 17.91 -22.73
N TYR A 86 -5.56 16.61 -22.44
CA TYR A 86 -5.61 15.44 -23.35
C TYR A 86 -5.18 15.64 -24.82
N GLN A 87 -3.88 15.84 -25.05
CA GLN A 87 -3.28 15.59 -26.37
C GLN A 87 -2.91 14.10 -26.49
N LEU A 88 -3.93 13.23 -26.64
CA LEU A 88 -3.70 11.81 -26.93
C LEU A 88 -3.29 11.65 -28.39
N ALA A 89 -2.20 10.92 -28.65
CA ALA A 89 -1.87 10.44 -29.97
C ALA A 89 -2.87 9.35 -30.40
N GLU A 90 -2.92 9.07 -31.70
CA GLU A 90 -3.86 8.08 -32.24
C GLU A 90 -3.52 6.67 -31.72
N GLY A 91 -4.48 6.04 -31.04
CA GLY A 91 -4.31 4.74 -30.39
C GLY A 91 -3.88 4.82 -28.92
N GLU A 92 -3.54 5.99 -28.37
CA GLU A 92 -3.17 6.14 -26.95
C GLU A 92 -4.38 6.08 -26.02
N GLU A 93 -4.16 5.49 -24.84
CA GLU A 93 -5.12 5.45 -23.73
C GLU A 93 -4.58 6.27 -22.55
N CYS A 94 -5.46 7.02 -21.91
CA CYS A 94 -5.20 7.62 -20.60
C CYS A 94 -6.31 7.23 -19.63
N SER A 95 -5.92 6.73 -18.47
CA SER A 95 -6.80 6.49 -17.33
C SER A 95 -6.82 7.74 -16.45
N MET A 96 -8.01 8.17 -16.04
CA MET A 96 -8.20 9.18 -15.02
C MET A 96 -9.11 8.64 -13.92
N LEU A 97 -8.81 9.02 -12.69
CA LEU A 97 -9.66 8.71 -11.54
C LEU A 97 -10.99 9.43 -11.67
N GLU A 98 -12.11 8.72 -11.53
CA GLU A 98 -13.40 9.38 -11.45
C GLU A 98 -13.47 10.17 -10.12
N PRO A 99 -13.72 11.50 -10.14
CA PRO A 99 -13.59 12.35 -8.95
C PRO A 99 -14.39 11.83 -7.73
N HIS A 100 -15.63 11.42 -7.96
CA HIS A 100 -16.52 10.87 -6.94
C HIS A 100 -16.04 9.53 -6.37
N SER A 101 -15.23 8.77 -7.11
CA SER A 101 -14.71 7.49 -6.64
C SER A 101 -13.69 7.66 -5.53
N LYS A 102 -12.89 8.73 -5.54
CA LYS A 102 -11.94 9.07 -4.46
C LYS A 102 -12.66 9.53 -3.20
N GLU A 103 -13.85 10.11 -3.36
CA GLU A 103 -14.63 10.65 -2.26
C GLU A 103 -15.37 9.58 -1.44
N ARG A 104 -15.44 8.34 -1.96
CA ARG A 104 -16.09 7.22 -1.28
C ARG A 104 -15.47 6.98 0.10
N PRO A 105 -16.28 6.74 1.15
CA PRO A 105 -15.79 6.60 2.52
C PRO A 105 -14.80 5.43 2.66
N VAL A 106 -15.08 4.29 2.02
CA VAL A 106 -14.22 3.10 2.04
C VAL A 106 -12.83 3.36 1.44
N VAL A 107 -12.75 4.23 0.41
CA VAL A 107 -11.47 4.59 -0.22
C VAL A 107 -10.68 5.53 0.69
N LYS A 108 -11.35 6.50 1.33
CA LYS A 108 -10.72 7.39 2.32
C LYS A 108 -10.19 6.62 3.52
N GLU A 109 -11.00 5.73 4.07
CA GLU A 109 -10.62 4.84 5.18
C GLU A 109 -9.41 3.98 4.81
N LEU A 110 -9.36 3.43 3.59
CA LEU A 110 -8.20 2.68 3.12
C LEU A 110 -6.94 3.56 3.09
N ILE A 111 -7.04 4.76 2.48
CA ILE A 111 -5.91 5.70 2.41
C ILE A 111 -5.42 6.07 3.81
N GLU A 112 -6.34 6.41 4.72
CA GLU A 112 -6.02 6.76 6.11
C GLU A 112 -5.34 5.60 6.83
N THR A 113 -5.86 4.38 6.69
CA THR A 113 -5.28 3.16 7.28
C THR A 113 -3.86 2.92 6.79
N LEU A 114 -3.62 3.05 5.48
CA LEU A 114 -2.30 2.87 4.88
C LEU A 114 -1.32 3.96 5.32
N ILE A 115 -1.76 5.22 5.39
CA ILE A 115 -0.95 6.33 5.90
C ILE A 115 -0.57 6.09 7.36
N ASP A 116 -1.53 5.71 8.20
CA ASP A 116 -1.31 5.42 9.61
C ASP A 116 -0.32 4.28 9.81
N TRP A 117 -0.42 3.24 8.98
CA TRP A 117 0.54 2.14 9.00
C TRP A 117 1.95 2.61 8.62
N ILE A 118 2.11 3.29 7.47
CA ILE A 118 3.43 3.78 7.03
C ILE A 118 4.04 4.70 8.08
N ASN A 119 3.25 5.59 8.66
CA ASN A 119 3.71 6.53 9.68
C ASN A 119 4.12 5.82 10.99
N LYS A 120 3.45 4.73 11.37
CA LYS A 120 3.84 3.91 12.53
C LYS A 120 5.17 3.21 12.28
N GLU A 121 5.37 2.63 11.09
CA GLU A 121 6.62 1.94 10.74
C GLU A 121 7.81 2.91 10.65
N LEU A 122 7.58 4.11 10.10
CA LEU A 122 8.63 5.08 9.79
C LEU A 122 8.84 6.19 10.83
N ILE A 123 8.21 6.07 12.01
CA ILE A 123 8.29 7.09 13.05
C ILE A 123 9.73 7.29 13.56
N ASP A 124 10.49 6.20 13.65
CA ASP A 124 11.89 6.23 14.10
C ASP A 124 12.80 6.98 13.12
N GLU A 125 12.50 6.88 11.82
CA GLU A 125 13.22 7.62 10.78
C GLU A 125 12.71 9.06 10.60
N ARG A 126 11.73 9.50 11.41
CA ARG A 126 11.12 10.84 11.39
C ARG A 126 10.47 11.19 10.05
N ILE A 127 9.96 10.18 9.36
CA ILE A 127 9.22 10.37 8.10
C ILE A 127 7.74 10.44 8.44
N LEU A 128 7.04 11.42 7.88
CA LEU A 128 5.61 11.61 8.04
C LEU A 128 4.96 11.77 6.67
N VAL A 129 4.19 10.77 6.27
CA VAL A 129 3.36 10.76 5.06
C VAL A 129 2.02 11.42 5.36
N ARG A 130 1.57 12.26 4.43
CA ARG A 130 0.26 12.93 4.47
C ARG A 130 -0.57 12.65 3.24
N ASP A 131 0.09 12.48 2.09
CA ASP A 131 -0.56 12.21 0.82
C ASP A 131 0.24 11.15 0.07
N VAL A 132 -0.35 9.97 -0.09
CA VAL A 132 0.30 8.83 -0.75
C VAL A 132 0.69 9.14 -2.20
N GLU A 133 -0.05 9.96 -2.93
CA GLU A 133 0.27 10.36 -4.31
C GLU A 133 1.43 11.34 -4.36
N ALA A 134 1.50 12.27 -3.39
CA ALA A 134 2.55 13.28 -3.34
C ALA A 134 3.86 12.79 -2.71
N ASP A 135 3.79 11.83 -1.78
CA ASP A 135 4.92 11.43 -0.94
C ASP A 135 5.61 10.14 -1.41
N LEU A 136 4.93 9.26 -2.17
CA LEU A 136 5.49 7.96 -2.59
C LEU A 136 6.02 7.94 -4.03
N TYR A 137 5.62 8.90 -4.87
CA TYR A 137 5.84 8.86 -6.33
C TYR A 137 7.31 8.80 -6.75
N ASP A 138 8.22 9.35 -5.93
CA ASP A 138 9.63 9.45 -6.25
C ASP A 138 10.45 8.24 -5.74
N GLY A 139 9.81 7.38 -4.94
CA GLY A 139 10.38 6.16 -4.37
C GLY A 139 11.17 6.34 -3.07
N GLN A 140 11.31 7.54 -2.50
CA GLN A 140 12.11 7.74 -1.28
C GLN A 140 11.46 7.10 -0.05
N VAL A 141 10.18 7.38 0.17
CA VAL A 141 9.43 6.82 1.30
C VAL A 141 9.30 5.31 1.15
N LEU A 142 9.05 4.82 -0.07
CA LEU A 142 8.99 3.38 -0.38
C LEU A 142 10.33 2.68 -0.08
N GLN A 143 11.46 3.31 -0.40
CA GLN A 143 12.78 2.78 -0.07
C GLN A 143 12.92 2.59 1.44
N LYS A 144 12.67 3.63 2.23
CA LYS A 144 12.81 3.59 3.69
C LYS A 144 11.86 2.59 4.34
N LEU A 145 10.62 2.52 3.85
CA LEU A 145 9.66 1.51 4.27
C LEU A 145 10.18 0.09 3.99
N LEU A 146 10.68 -0.17 2.79
CA LEU A 146 11.21 -1.50 2.45
C LEU A 146 12.46 -1.85 3.27
N GLU A 147 13.36 -0.89 3.51
CA GLU A 147 14.54 -1.08 4.36
C GLU A 147 14.15 -1.48 5.78
N LYS A 148 13.12 -0.84 6.34
CA LYS A 148 12.57 -1.16 7.66
C LYS A 148 11.93 -2.54 7.69
N LEU A 149 11.08 -2.87 6.72
CA LEU A 149 10.32 -4.12 6.66
C LEU A 149 11.20 -5.35 6.41
N THR A 150 12.29 -5.21 5.64
CA THR A 150 13.19 -6.32 5.28
C THR A 150 14.45 -6.37 6.14
N GLY A 151 14.71 -5.33 6.94
CA GLY A 151 15.97 -5.17 7.69
C GLY A 151 17.21 -5.04 6.81
N SER A 152 17.04 -4.79 5.50
CA SER A 152 18.11 -4.74 4.50
C SER A 152 18.23 -3.35 3.90
N SER A 153 19.45 -2.80 3.83
CA SER A 153 19.69 -1.47 3.28
C SER A 153 19.75 -1.49 1.75
N LEU A 154 19.02 -0.57 1.11
CA LEU A 154 19.10 -0.35 -0.32
C LEU A 154 20.14 0.74 -0.55
N ASN A 155 21.29 0.37 -1.14
CA ASN A 155 22.42 1.28 -1.41
C ASN A 155 22.10 2.32 -2.52
N GLN A 156 21.00 3.05 -2.37
CA GLN A 156 20.58 4.14 -3.25
C GLN A 156 20.88 5.49 -2.60
N PRO A 157 21.28 6.51 -3.37
CA PRO A 157 21.48 7.86 -2.86
C PRO A 157 20.15 8.43 -2.36
N GLU A 158 20.12 8.84 -1.09
CA GLU A 158 18.92 9.33 -0.38
C GLU A 158 18.34 10.62 -0.98
N LEU A 159 19.15 11.38 -1.71
CA LEU A 159 18.75 12.64 -2.34
C LEU A 159 19.12 12.62 -3.82
N THR A 160 18.09 12.51 -4.66
CA THR A 160 18.24 12.65 -6.11
C THR A 160 17.34 13.78 -6.59
N GLN A 161 17.96 14.87 -7.07
CA GLN A 161 17.26 16.10 -7.48
C GLN A 161 16.79 16.06 -8.94
N THR A 162 17.28 15.11 -9.74
CA THR A 162 16.90 14.99 -11.15
C THR A 162 15.74 14.02 -11.31
N GLU A 163 14.78 14.37 -12.18
CA GLU A 163 13.63 13.52 -12.50
C GLU A 163 14.08 12.13 -12.99
N MET A 164 15.09 12.08 -13.86
CA MET A 164 15.67 10.83 -14.37
C MET A 164 16.24 9.96 -13.24
N GLY A 165 16.87 10.57 -12.24
CA GLY A 165 17.45 9.85 -11.12
C GLY A 165 16.39 9.37 -10.12
N GLN A 166 15.34 10.17 -9.85
CA GLN A 166 14.18 9.73 -9.06
C GLN A 166 13.49 8.52 -9.71
N ARG A 167 13.29 8.57 -11.03
CA ARG A 167 12.69 7.46 -11.79
C ARG A 167 13.56 6.20 -11.75
N GLN A 168 14.88 6.35 -11.82
CA GLN A 168 15.81 5.22 -11.69
C GLN A 168 15.80 4.63 -10.27
N ARG A 169 15.77 5.47 -9.22
CA ARG A 169 15.62 5.02 -7.82
C ARG A 169 14.32 4.25 -7.65
N LEU A 170 13.19 4.82 -8.08
CA LEU A 170 11.89 4.16 -8.00
C LEU A 170 11.91 2.81 -8.71
N LYS A 171 12.52 2.72 -9.90
CA LYS A 171 12.67 1.44 -10.60
C LYS A 171 13.38 0.40 -9.73
N LEU A 172 14.51 0.75 -9.12
CA LEU A 172 15.28 -0.17 -8.29
C LEU A 172 14.52 -0.55 -7.01
N VAL A 173 13.82 0.41 -6.39
CA VAL A 173 12.97 0.15 -5.22
C VAL A 173 11.85 -0.83 -5.57
N LEU A 174 11.15 -0.64 -6.70
CA LEU A 174 10.06 -1.53 -7.12
C LEU A 174 10.54 -2.93 -7.53
N GLU A 175 11.75 -3.05 -8.09
CA GLU A 175 12.39 -4.35 -8.33
C GLU A 175 12.61 -5.11 -7.01
N GLU A 176 13.06 -4.41 -5.97
CA GLU A 176 13.28 -5.02 -4.66
C GLU A 176 11.98 -5.30 -3.91
N VAL A 177 10.96 -4.45 -4.04
CA VAL A 177 9.61 -4.76 -3.54
C VAL A 177 9.09 -6.03 -4.21
N ARG A 178 9.22 -6.15 -5.54
CA ARG A 178 8.81 -7.36 -6.26
C ARG A 178 9.51 -8.61 -5.73
N ASN A 179 10.83 -8.53 -5.54
CA ASN A 179 11.62 -9.65 -5.00
C ASN A 179 11.17 -10.01 -3.59
N ALA A 180 10.92 -9.02 -2.74
CA ALA A 180 10.48 -9.19 -1.36
C ALA A 180 9.07 -9.78 -1.26
N LEU A 181 8.18 -9.45 -2.20
CA LEU A 181 6.82 -10.02 -2.31
C LEU A 181 6.80 -11.39 -3.02
N GLY A 182 7.89 -11.80 -3.68
CA GLY A 182 7.95 -13.07 -4.42
C GLY A 182 7.03 -13.14 -5.65
N VAL A 183 6.63 -12.00 -6.21
CA VAL A 183 5.70 -11.94 -7.36
C VAL A 183 6.44 -11.87 -8.70
N SER A 184 5.78 -12.32 -9.78
CA SER A 184 6.39 -12.28 -11.12
C SER A 184 6.53 -10.85 -11.67
N GLU A 185 7.50 -10.64 -12.56
CA GLU A 185 7.69 -9.35 -13.24
C GLU A 185 6.42 -8.91 -14.00
N GLY A 186 5.73 -9.85 -14.66
CA GLY A 186 4.48 -9.56 -15.35
C GLY A 186 3.37 -9.09 -14.41
N TYR A 187 3.25 -9.69 -13.21
CA TYR A 187 2.28 -9.27 -12.22
C TYR A 187 2.57 -7.85 -11.70
N ALA A 188 3.83 -7.55 -11.36
CA ALA A 188 4.24 -6.23 -10.90
C ALA A 188 4.04 -5.16 -11.98
N ALA A 189 4.40 -5.45 -13.24
CA ALA A 189 4.24 -4.54 -14.36
C ALA A 189 2.77 -4.22 -14.67
N GLN A 190 1.85 -5.16 -14.39
CA GLN A 190 0.42 -4.95 -14.55
C GLN A 190 -0.20 -4.12 -13.42
N ASN A 191 0.25 -4.31 -12.17
CA ASN A 191 -0.41 -3.74 -11.01
C ASN A 191 0.19 -2.41 -10.54
N TRP A 192 1.51 -2.24 -10.64
CA TRP A 192 2.22 -1.03 -10.19
C TRP A 192 3.45 -0.71 -11.06
N PRO A 193 3.28 -0.46 -12.37
CA PRO A 193 4.40 -0.11 -13.23
C PRO A 193 5.07 1.19 -12.76
N VAL A 194 6.39 1.29 -12.94
CA VAL A 194 7.19 2.47 -12.55
C VAL A 194 6.57 3.77 -13.07
N SER A 195 6.06 3.76 -14.31
CA SER A 195 5.42 4.93 -14.93
C SER A 195 4.13 5.37 -14.21
N ALA A 196 3.33 4.42 -13.71
CA ALA A 196 2.09 4.75 -13.00
C ALA A 196 2.38 5.35 -11.62
N ILE A 197 3.29 4.74 -10.86
CA ILE A 197 3.69 5.28 -9.54
C ILE A 197 4.34 6.67 -9.71
N PHE A 198 5.23 6.84 -10.68
CA PHE A 198 5.90 8.11 -10.94
C PHE A 198 4.94 9.23 -11.41
N SER A 199 3.88 8.86 -12.13
CA SER A 199 2.81 9.78 -12.55
C SER A 199 1.71 9.98 -11.49
N LYS A 200 1.93 9.47 -10.27
CA LYS A 200 1.02 9.62 -9.13
C LYS A 200 -0.32 8.92 -9.33
N ASP A 201 -0.34 7.79 -10.03
CA ASP A 201 -1.55 6.97 -10.17
C ASP A 201 -1.91 6.34 -8.83
N LEU A 202 -3.00 6.86 -8.23
CA LEU A 202 -3.52 6.37 -6.96
C LEU A 202 -3.81 4.87 -6.95
N VAL A 203 -4.34 4.30 -8.04
CA VAL A 203 -4.68 2.87 -8.09
C VAL A 203 -3.42 2.02 -7.99
N ALA A 204 -2.38 2.36 -8.75
CA ALA A 204 -1.10 1.67 -8.70
C ALA A 204 -0.45 1.78 -7.32
N ILE A 205 -0.48 2.98 -6.72
CA ILE A 205 0.07 3.24 -5.39
C ILE A 205 -0.66 2.41 -4.33
N LEU A 206 -2.00 2.42 -4.33
CA LEU A 206 -2.79 1.65 -3.37
C LEU A 206 -2.58 0.15 -3.51
N ARG A 207 -2.50 -0.38 -4.73
CA ARG A 207 -2.21 -1.81 -4.96
C ARG A 207 -0.87 -2.23 -4.40
N LEU A 208 0.16 -1.42 -4.64
CA LEU A 208 1.50 -1.66 -4.11
C LEU A 208 1.48 -1.68 -2.58
N LEU A 209 0.86 -0.68 -1.95
CA LEU A 209 0.78 -0.58 -0.49
C LEU A 209 -0.03 -1.73 0.13
N VAL A 210 -1.17 -2.09 -0.46
CA VAL A 210 -1.98 -3.24 -0.01
C VAL A 210 -1.18 -4.54 -0.11
N ALA A 211 -0.41 -4.75 -1.19
CA ALA A 211 0.45 -5.92 -1.31
C ALA A 211 1.55 -5.96 -0.24
N LEU A 212 2.15 -4.81 0.08
CA LEU A 212 3.14 -4.70 1.17
C LEU A 212 2.50 -4.98 2.54
N VAL A 213 1.34 -4.41 2.84
CA VAL A 213 0.61 -4.66 4.09
C VAL A 213 0.31 -6.14 4.26
N ARG A 214 -0.23 -6.79 3.22
CA ARG A 214 -0.58 -8.22 3.27
C ARG A 214 0.63 -9.11 3.57
N GLN A 215 1.82 -8.74 3.10
CA GLN A 215 3.04 -9.51 3.31
C GLN A 215 3.71 -9.22 4.66
N PHE A 216 3.81 -7.95 5.04
CA PHE A 216 4.67 -7.51 6.14
C PHE A 216 3.93 -7.03 7.38
N ALA A 217 2.64 -6.72 7.27
CA ALA A 217 1.85 -6.17 8.35
C ALA A 217 0.47 -6.86 8.47
N PRO A 218 0.43 -8.18 8.71
CA PRO A 218 -0.82 -8.95 8.79
C PRO A 218 -1.79 -8.45 9.88
N GLY A 219 -1.28 -7.75 10.91
CA GLY A 219 -2.11 -7.13 11.94
C GLY A 219 -2.84 -5.84 11.52
N VAL A 220 -2.56 -5.28 10.34
CA VAL A 220 -3.26 -4.09 9.83
C VAL A 220 -4.55 -4.50 9.16
N ARG A 221 -5.68 -3.98 9.67
CA ARG A 221 -7.03 -4.25 9.15
C ARG A 221 -7.31 -3.37 7.93
N LEU A 222 -7.41 -3.97 6.75
CA LEU A 222 -7.77 -3.27 5.53
C LEU A 222 -9.30 -3.27 5.35
N PRO A 223 -9.93 -2.16 4.93
CA PRO A 223 -11.36 -2.14 4.67
C PRO A 223 -11.69 -3.05 3.47
N PRO A 224 -12.75 -3.89 3.53
CA PRO A 224 -13.07 -4.86 2.49
C PRO A 224 -13.70 -4.22 1.25
N GLY A 225 -13.49 -4.84 0.10
CA GLY A 225 -14.23 -4.51 -1.13
C GLY A 225 -14.03 -3.09 -1.63
N CYS A 226 -12.86 -2.49 -1.36
CA CYS A 226 -12.50 -1.18 -1.85
C CYS A 226 -12.32 -1.24 -3.37
N GLN A 227 -13.13 -0.47 -4.08
CA GLN A 227 -13.16 -0.41 -5.53
C GLN A 227 -13.06 1.03 -6.00
N ILE A 228 -12.23 1.26 -7.01
CA ILE A 228 -12.01 2.56 -7.60
C ILE A 228 -12.45 2.53 -9.06
N THR A 229 -13.26 3.50 -9.47
CA THR A 229 -13.70 3.64 -10.86
C THR A 229 -12.77 4.57 -11.61
N LEU A 230 -12.19 4.06 -12.69
CA LEU A 230 -11.38 4.79 -13.65
C LEU A 230 -12.20 5.11 -14.90
N VAL A 231 -11.98 6.29 -15.46
CA VAL A 231 -12.43 6.64 -16.81
C VAL A 231 -11.24 6.50 -17.74
N ILE A 232 -11.30 5.54 -18.65
CA ILE A 232 -10.29 5.33 -19.68
C ILE A 232 -10.74 6.06 -20.93
N VAL A 233 -9.94 7.02 -21.39
CA VAL A 233 -10.16 7.75 -22.63
C VAL A 233 -9.15 7.28 -23.66
N ARG A 234 -9.64 6.85 -24.82
CA ARG A 234 -8.84 6.39 -25.96
C ARG A 234 -9.17 7.24 -27.18
N LYS A 235 -8.16 7.69 -27.92
CA LYS A 235 -8.37 8.35 -29.21
C LYS A 235 -8.32 7.33 -30.35
N LEU A 236 -9.45 7.10 -31.02
CA LEU A 236 -9.57 6.21 -32.17
C LEU A 236 -10.13 6.98 -33.36
N ASN A 237 -9.42 6.97 -34.49
CA ASN A 237 -9.83 7.65 -35.73
C ASN A 237 -10.15 9.14 -35.50
N GLY A 238 -9.35 9.82 -34.69
CA GLY A 238 -9.57 11.22 -34.31
C GLY A 238 -10.69 11.48 -33.30
N VAL A 239 -11.45 10.46 -32.87
CA VAL A 239 -12.54 10.59 -31.89
C VAL A 239 -12.10 10.07 -30.52
N LEU A 240 -12.38 10.83 -29.46
CA LEU A 240 -12.19 10.39 -28.08
C LEU A 240 -13.33 9.47 -27.67
N GLN A 241 -13.01 8.20 -27.45
CA GLN A 241 -13.90 7.22 -26.83
C GLN A 241 -13.58 7.15 -25.34
N HIS A 242 -14.61 7.00 -24.49
CA HIS A 242 -14.41 6.80 -23.06
C HIS A 242 -15.12 5.52 -22.60
N ARG A 243 -14.51 4.80 -21.65
CA ARG A 243 -15.14 3.70 -20.93
C ARG A 243 -14.86 3.83 -19.44
N ARG A 244 -15.79 3.35 -18.62
CA ARG A 244 -15.55 3.20 -17.18
C ARG A 244 -15.01 1.81 -16.90
N GLN A 245 -13.96 1.73 -16.09
CA GLN A 245 -13.33 0.49 -15.65
C GLN A 245 -13.25 0.51 -14.13
N VAL A 246 -13.75 -0.54 -13.49
CA VAL A 246 -13.71 -0.67 -12.03
C VAL A 246 -12.47 -1.48 -11.67
N GLU A 247 -11.59 -0.89 -10.87
CA GLU A 247 -10.39 -1.51 -10.34
C GLU A 247 -10.65 -1.91 -8.88
N VAL A 248 -10.48 -3.21 -8.58
CA VAL A 248 -10.53 -3.71 -7.22
C VAL A 248 -9.17 -3.46 -6.56
N ILE A 249 -9.20 -2.87 -5.36
CA ILE A 249 -8.01 -2.55 -4.55
C ILE A 249 -7.89 -3.48 -3.35
N THR A 250 -9.00 -3.70 -2.64
CA THR A 250 -9.11 -4.69 -1.57
C THR A 250 -10.25 -5.67 -1.88
N ASP A 251 -10.04 -6.92 -1.51
CA ASP A 251 -10.99 -8.00 -1.68
C ASP A 251 -12.01 -7.99 -0.54
N ALA A 252 -13.15 -8.67 -0.75
CA ALA A 252 -14.15 -8.83 0.32
C ALA A 252 -13.58 -9.58 1.54
N ASN A 253 -12.53 -10.37 1.33
CA ASN A 253 -11.86 -11.14 2.36
C ASN A 253 -10.87 -10.30 3.21
N ASP A 254 -10.52 -9.07 2.80
CA ASP A 254 -9.56 -8.23 3.54
C ASP A 254 -10.10 -7.70 4.89
N ALA A 255 -11.43 -7.75 5.11
CA ALA A 255 -12.02 -7.52 6.43
C ALA A 255 -11.69 -8.59 7.47
N THR A 256 -10.99 -9.65 7.06
CA THR A 256 -11.21 -10.98 7.61
C THR A 256 -9.87 -11.64 7.86
N ASP A 257 -9.30 -11.34 9.03
CA ASP A 257 -8.05 -11.90 9.51
C ASP A 257 -8.01 -13.44 9.38
N GLY A 258 -6.90 -14.01 8.93
CA GLY A 258 -6.59 -15.44 9.06
C GLY A 258 -6.95 -16.39 7.90
N SER A 259 -7.18 -15.91 6.68
CA SER A 259 -7.70 -16.73 5.55
C SER A 259 -6.85 -17.95 5.13
N LEU A 260 -5.52 -17.96 5.22
CA LEU A 260 -4.74 -19.07 4.63
C LEU A 260 -4.98 -20.43 5.31
N GLU A 261 -5.06 -20.47 6.65
CA GLU A 261 -5.40 -21.70 7.38
C GLU A 261 -6.92 -21.90 7.48
N ARG A 262 -7.70 -20.82 7.46
CA ARG A 262 -9.16 -20.82 7.67
C ARG A 262 -9.96 -21.18 6.41
N ASP A 263 -9.39 -20.98 5.22
CA ASP A 263 -9.98 -21.41 3.94
C ASP A 263 -9.66 -22.86 3.57
N ALA A 264 -8.65 -23.48 4.17
CA ALA A 264 -8.38 -24.92 3.97
C ALA A 264 -9.51 -25.79 4.52
N ILE A 265 -10.12 -25.42 5.65
CA ILE A 265 -11.29 -26.13 6.22
C ILE A 265 -12.52 -25.91 5.34
N SER A 266 -12.74 -24.67 4.87
CA SER A 266 -13.82 -24.37 3.91
C SER A 266 -13.66 -25.20 2.65
N ALA A 267 -12.47 -25.20 2.04
CA ALA A 267 -12.14 -26.01 0.88
C ALA A 267 -12.22 -27.52 1.16
N LEU A 268 -11.84 -27.99 2.35
CA LEU A 268 -11.97 -29.41 2.71
C LEU A 268 -13.43 -29.86 2.76
N VAL A 269 -14.32 -28.99 3.30
CA VAL A 269 -15.77 -29.25 3.37
C VAL A 269 -16.43 -29.06 2.00
N ASP A 270 -16.01 -28.06 1.21
CA ASP A 270 -16.63 -27.69 -0.07
C ASP A 270 -16.12 -28.51 -1.27
N CYS A 271 -14.85 -28.94 -1.28
CA CYS A 271 -14.26 -29.73 -2.37
C CYS A 271 -14.61 -31.23 -2.33
N ALA A 272 -15.46 -31.67 -1.40
CA ALA A 272 -16.07 -32.99 -1.38
C ALA A 272 -15.09 -34.17 -1.61
N VAL A 273 -14.00 -34.24 -0.83
CA VAL A 273 -13.19 -35.47 -0.69
C VAL A 273 -13.60 -36.14 0.64
N PRO A 274 -14.63 -37.01 0.65
CA PRO A 274 -15.27 -37.45 1.90
C PRO A 274 -14.30 -38.15 2.85
N GLU A 275 -13.36 -38.92 2.29
CA GLU A 275 -12.34 -39.64 3.06
C GLU A 275 -11.41 -38.70 3.86
N LYS A 276 -11.01 -37.56 3.27
CA LYS A 276 -10.13 -36.60 3.95
C LYS A 276 -10.88 -35.82 5.03
N LEU A 277 -12.13 -35.46 4.77
CA LEU A 277 -12.99 -34.80 5.75
C LEU A 277 -13.29 -35.74 6.93
N GLU A 278 -13.61 -36.99 6.65
CA GLU A 278 -13.86 -38.01 7.68
C GLU A 278 -12.60 -38.25 8.53
N ALA A 279 -11.43 -38.43 7.89
CA ALA A 279 -10.18 -38.57 8.62
C ALA A 279 -9.88 -37.36 9.52
N PHE A 280 -10.13 -36.13 9.03
CA PHE A 280 -9.96 -34.92 9.83
C PHE A 280 -10.94 -34.83 11.01
N GLN A 281 -12.21 -35.19 10.79
CA GLN A 281 -13.20 -35.29 11.85
C GLN A 281 -12.81 -36.32 12.90
N GLN A 282 -12.27 -37.48 12.48
CA GLN A 282 -11.80 -38.52 13.41
C GLN A 282 -10.66 -38.03 14.29
N VAL A 283 -9.71 -37.26 13.75
CA VAL A 283 -8.62 -36.65 14.55
C VAL A 283 -9.18 -35.73 15.62
N LEU A 284 -10.09 -34.82 15.25
CA LEU A 284 -10.70 -33.89 16.21
C LEU A 284 -11.60 -34.62 17.21
N LEU A 285 -12.32 -35.65 16.79
CA LEU A 285 -13.15 -36.49 17.66
C LEU A 285 -12.30 -37.25 18.68
N GLN A 286 -11.17 -37.81 18.25
CA GLN A 286 -10.22 -38.48 19.14
C GLN A 286 -9.65 -37.50 20.16
N PHE A 287 -9.26 -36.30 19.73
CA PHE A 287 -8.81 -35.23 20.62
C PHE A 287 -9.88 -34.87 21.67
N VAL A 288 -11.11 -34.59 21.25
CA VAL A 288 -12.22 -34.27 22.17
C VAL A 288 -12.43 -35.38 23.19
N ASN A 289 -12.48 -36.64 22.74
CA ASN A 289 -12.67 -37.79 23.61
C ASN A 289 -11.48 -38.06 24.54
N GLN A 290 -10.24 -37.76 24.12
CA GLN A 290 -9.06 -37.88 24.98
C GLN A 290 -9.17 -37.01 26.25
N HIS A 291 -9.81 -35.84 26.14
CA HIS A 291 -10.05 -34.95 27.27
C HIS A 291 -11.37 -35.24 28.00
N LEU A 292 -12.49 -35.39 27.27
CA LEU A 292 -13.81 -35.57 27.88
C LEU A 292 -14.03 -36.96 28.51
N ASN A 293 -13.31 -37.99 28.06
CA ASN A 293 -13.42 -39.32 28.65
C ASN A 293 -12.90 -39.36 30.11
N LYS A 294 -12.06 -38.39 30.51
CA LYS A 294 -11.67 -38.19 31.93
C LYS A 294 -12.87 -37.84 32.81
N LEU A 295 -13.95 -37.33 32.21
CA LEU A 295 -15.24 -37.05 32.86
C LEU A 295 -16.27 -38.15 32.60
N ASN A 296 -15.88 -39.28 32.02
CA ASN A 296 -16.75 -40.36 31.53
C ASN A 296 -17.76 -39.91 30.46
N ILE A 297 -17.39 -38.90 29.66
CA ILE A 297 -18.20 -38.42 28.53
C ILE A 297 -17.56 -38.91 27.24
N VAL A 298 -18.39 -39.52 26.37
CA VAL A 298 -17.97 -39.98 25.04
C VAL A 298 -18.81 -39.28 23.99
N VAL A 299 -18.13 -38.57 23.09
CA VAL A 299 -18.71 -37.88 21.94
C VAL A 299 -18.59 -38.78 20.71
N THR A 300 -19.67 -38.90 19.95
CA THR A 300 -19.72 -39.69 18.70
C THR A 300 -20.04 -38.83 17.48
N ASP A 301 -20.68 -37.68 17.68
CA ASP A 301 -21.07 -36.75 16.61
C ASP A 301 -20.76 -35.32 17.08
N LEU A 302 -19.67 -34.75 16.57
CA LEU A 302 -19.21 -33.41 16.94
C LEU A 302 -20.26 -32.32 16.65
N GLN A 303 -21.04 -32.47 15.58
CA GLN A 303 -21.95 -31.44 15.10
C GLN A 303 -23.26 -31.40 15.92
N LYS A 304 -23.73 -32.57 16.39
CA LYS A 304 -25.00 -32.68 17.12
C LYS A 304 -24.89 -32.74 18.63
N GLN A 305 -23.70 -33.06 19.16
CA GLN A 305 -23.51 -33.21 20.61
C GLN A 305 -22.81 -32.00 21.22
N MET A 306 -22.32 -31.06 20.41
CA MET A 306 -21.63 -29.86 20.89
C MET A 306 -22.41 -28.56 20.67
N ASP A 307 -23.55 -28.61 19.98
CA ASP A 307 -24.39 -27.46 19.60
C ASP A 307 -25.06 -26.74 20.78
N ASP A 308 -25.07 -27.36 21.95
CA ASP A 308 -25.64 -26.78 23.17
C ASP A 308 -24.60 -26.07 24.06
N GLY A 309 -23.34 -26.08 23.64
CA GLY A 309 -22.20 -25.45 24.31
C GLY A 309 -21.67 -26.17 25.54
N VAL A 310 -22.37 -27.17 26.08
CA VAL A 310 -21.97 -27.80 27.36
C VAL A 310 -20.66 -28.54 27.21
N TYR A 311 -20.52 -29.36 26.17
CA TYR A 311 -19.29 -30.12 25.94
C TYR A 311 -18.10 -29.24 25.54
N PHE A 312 -18.34 -28.09 24.90
CA PHE A 312 -17.28 -27.11 24.67
C PHE A 312 -16.77 -26.49 25.98
N LEU A 313 -17.66 -26.10 26.89
CA LEU A 313 -17.28 -25.56 28.20
C LEU A 313 -16.49 -26.59 29.01
N LEU A 314 -16.96 -27.84 29.06
CA LEU A 314 -16.26 -28.91 29.76
C LEU A 314 -14.88 -29.18 29.12
N LEU A 315 -14.79 -29.19 27.79
CA LEU A 315 -13.53 -29.37 27.08
C LEU A 315 -12.53 -28.25 27.40
N LEU A 316 -12.97 -26.99 27.35
CA LEU A 316 -12.15 -25.82 27.73
C LEU A 316 -11.62 -25.93 29.16
N GLY A 317 -12.48 -26.28 30.12
CA GLY A 317 -12.05 -26.50 31.50
C GLY A 317 -11.03 -27.63 31.65
N MET A 318 -11.20 -28.72 30.89
CA MET A 318 -10.25 -29.85 30.87
C MET A 318 -8.90 -29.50 30.23
N LEU A 319 -8.89 -28.62 29.22
CA LEU A 319 -7.68 -28.17 28.53
C LEU A 319 -6.92 -27.14 29.36
N GLY A 320 -7.60 -26.09 29.82
CA GLY A 320 -6.99 -25.02 30.61
C GLY A 320 -6.76 -25.39 32.08
N GLY A 321 -7.18 -26.57 32.54
CA GLY A 321 -7.00 -27.03 33.91
C GLY A 321 -7.77 -26.22 34.95
N TYR A 322 -8.87 -25.59 34.55
CA TYR A 322 -9.71 -24.77 35.41
C TYR A 322 -11.16 -25.27 35.45
N PHE A 323 -11.86 -24.94 36.53
CA PHE A 323 -13.26 -25.27 36.70
C PHE A 323 -14.15 -24.09 36.30
N ILE A 324 -15.14 -24.34 35.45
CA ILE A 324 -16.18 -23.36 35.11
C ILE A 324 -17.35 -23.53 36.08
N PRO A 325 -17.69 -22.51 36.90
CA PRO A 325 -18.76 -22.63 37.87
C PRO A 325 -20.12 -22.96 37.23
N LEU A 326 -20.82 -23.96 37.79
CA LEU A 326 -22.12 -24.45 37.28
C LEU A 326 -23.22 -23.38 37.23
N HIS A 327 -23.09 -22.27 37.98
CA HIS A 327 -24.06 -21.17 37.93
C HIS A 327 -23.84 -20.23 36.74
N LYS A 328 -22.71 -20.33 36.03
CA LYS A 328 -22.39 -19.49 34.87
C LYS A 328 -22.96 -20.01 33.56
N TYR A 329 -23.37 -21.28 33.51
CA TYR A 329 -23.90 -21.90 32.30
C TYR A 329 -25.01 -22.89 32.61
N HIS A 330 -25.79 -23.24 31.60
CA HIS A 330 -26.88 -24.19 31.70
C HIS A 330 -26.37 -25.60 31.42
N LEU A 331 -26.27 -26.45 32.45
CA LEU A 331 -25.82 -27.83 32.30
C LEU A 331 -26.78 -28.71 31.48
N VAL A 332 -28.08 -28.39 31.52
CA VAL A 332 -29.13 -29.10 30.77
C VAL A 332 -29.98 -28.06 30.04
N PRO A 333 -29.46 -27.45 28.97
CA PRO A 333 -30.16 -26.39 28.25
C PRO A 333 -31.38 -26.98 27.52
N ARG A 334 -32.55 -26.37 27.74
CA ARG A 334 -33.84 -26.79 27.14
C ARG A 334 -34.33 -25.84 26.06
N THR A 335 -33.86 -24.59 26.05
CA THR A 335 -34.25 -23.57 25.08
C THR A 335 -33.05 -23.13 24.24
N ASN A 336 -33.31 -22.63 23.03
CA ASN A 336 -32.26 -22.08 22.17
C ASN A 336 -31.56 -20.89 22.83
N GLU A 337 -32.24 -20.12 23.67
CA GLU A 337 -31.65 -19.03 24.45
C GLU A 337 -30.62 -19.55 25.45
N GLN A 338 -30.91 -20.66 26.14
CA GLN A 338 -29.97 -21.29 27.07
C GLN A 338 -28.75 -21.88 26.35
N LYS A 339 -28.97 -22.54 25.20
CA LYS A 339 -27.88 -23.03 24.35
C LYS A 339 -27.01 -21.89 23.84
N LEU A 340 -27.63 -20.82 23.34
CA LEU A 340 -26.93 -19.64 22.83
C LEU A 340 -26.11 -18.96 23.93
N ALA A 341 -26.65 -18.84 25.14
CA ALA A 341 -25.93 -18.29 26.30
C ALA A 341 -24.69 -19.13 26.65
N ASN A 342 -24.81 -20.47 26.63
CA ASN A 342 -23.65 -21.35 26.80
C ASN A 342 -22.60 -21.13 25.71
N LEU A 343 -23.01 -21.08 24.44
CA LEU A 343 -22.10 -20.89 23.30
C LEU A 343 -21.43 -19.51 23.32
N GLN A 344 -22.13 -18.47 23.76
CA GLN A 344 -21.53 -17.15 23.97
C GLN A 344 -20.44 -17.20 25.05
N LEU A 345 -20.70 -17.91 26.15
CA LEU A 345 -19.69 -18.12 27.20
C LEU A 345 -18.49 -18.94 26.67
N VAL A 346 -18.72 -19.93 25.81
CA VAL A 346 -17.65 -20.70 25.15
C VAL A 346 -16.72 -19.78 24.37
N LEU A 347 -17.27 -18.90 23.53
CA LEU A 347 -16.48 -17.96 22.73
C LEU A 347 -15.75 -16.95 23.60
N GLN A 348 -16.41 -16.44 24.65
CA GLN A 348 -15.78 -15.53 25.61
C GLN A 348 -14.58 -16.19 26.31
N LEU A 349 -14.73 -17.42 26.78
CA LEU A 349 -13.64 -18.15 27.44
C LEU A 349 -12.51 -18.51 26.48
N LEU A 350 -12.83 -18.81 25.21
CA LEU A 350 -11.80 -19.03 24.19
C LEU A 350 -10.91 -17.78 24.01
N GLU A 351 -11.52 -16.58 23.97
CA GLU A 351 -10.77 -15.33 23.84
C GLU A 351 -10.02 -14.96 25.12
N GLU A 352 -10.71 -14.96 26.26
CA GLU A 352 -10.19 -14.45 27.53
C GLU A 352 -9.21 -15.42 28.22
N ALA A 353 -9.49 -16.74 28.18
CA ALA A 353 -8.69 -17.73 28.88
C ALA A 353 -7.59 -18.32 27.99
N GLU A 354 -7.88 -18.56 26.71
CA GLU A 354 -6.95 -19.23 25.79
C GLU A 354 -6.14 -18.25 24.93
N GLY A 355 -6.59 -16.99 24.83
CA GLY A 355 -6.01 -16.00 23.92
C GLY A 355 -6.20 -16.38 22.45
N LEU A 356 -7.23 -17.16 22.15
CA LEU A 356 -7.54 -17.65 20.81
C LEU A 356 -8.74 -16.88 20.26
N GLU A 357 -8.63 -16.33 19.06
CA GLU A 357 -9.80 -15.79 18.36
C GLU A 357 -10.64 -16.95 17.79
N PRO A 358 -11.97 -16.95 17.97
CA PRO A 358 -12.87 -18.03 17.50
C PRO A 358 -12.90 -18.26 15.98
N GLY A 359 -12.15 -17.48 15.22
CA GLY A 359 -12.07 -17.57 13.77
C GLY A 359 -13.29 -16.93 13.10
N VAL A 360 -13.10 -16.54 11.85
CA VAL A 360 -14.14 -15.89 11.07
C VAL A 360 -15.25 -16.89 10.76
N GLY A 361 -16.49 -16.51 11.08
CA GLY A 361 -17.68 -17.32 10.82
C GLY A 361 -17.96 -18.38 11.89
N THR A 362 -17.30 -18.32 13.05
CA THR A 362 -17.68 -19.11 14.23
C THR A 362 -18.45 -18.22 15.20
N ARG A 363 -19.69 -17.86 14.85
CA ARG A 363 -20.59 -17.16 15.79
C ARG A 363 -21.30 -18.19 16.65
N ALA A 364 -21.76 -17.77 17.83
CA ALA A 364 -22.59 -18.61 18.68
C ALA A 364 -23.85 -19.08 17.92
N ASP A 365 -24.41 -18.25 17.06
CA ASP A 365 -25.53 -18.60 16.17
C ASP A 365 -25.18 -19.70 15.15
N ASP A 366 -23.95 -19.74 14.64
CA ASP A 366 -23.53 -20.72 13.63
C ASP A 366 -23.36 -22.10 14.28
N LEU A 367 -22.76 -22.13 15.48
CA LEU A 367 -22.65 -23.34 16.31
C LEU A 367 -24.04 -23.87 16.71
N LEU A 368 -24.95 -22.98 17.10
CA LEU A 368 -26.33 -23.34 17.45
C LEU A 368 -27.10 -23.93 16.27
N ARG A 369 -26.79 -23.49 15.04
CA ARG A 369 -27.39 -24.00 13.79
C ARG A 369 -26.73 -25.27 13.27
N HIS A 370 -25.87 -25.90 14.07
CA HIS A 370 -25.11 -27.08 13.68
C HIS A 370 -24.21 -26.81 12.46
N ASP A 371 -23.60 -25.64 12.32
CA ASP A 371 -22.62 -25.43 11.25
C ASP A 371 -21.37 -26.30 11.52
N LEU A 372 -21.17 -27.28 10.63
CA LEU A 372 -20.02 -28.17 10.69
C LEU A 372 -18.70 -27.40 10.54
N LYS A 373 -18.65 -26.38 9.67
CA LYS A 373 -17.44 -25.59 9.46
C LYS A 373 -17.08 -24.81 10.73
N ALA A 374 -18.07 -24.20 11.38
CA ALA A 374 -17.86 -23.50 12.65
C ALA A 374 -17.36 -24.45 13.75
N THR A 375 -18.02 -25.62 13.90
CA THR A 375 -17.62 -26.64 14.88
C THR A 375 -16.19 -27.12 14.66
N LEU A 376 -15.82 -27.45 13.41
CA LEU A 376 -14.49 -27.94 13.09
C LEU A 376 -13.41 -26.86 13.24
N ARG A 377 -13.70 -25.60 12.89
CA ARG A 377 -12.77 -24.48 13.10
C ARG A 377 -12.49 -24.27 14.58
N PHE A 378 -13.53 -24.26 15.41
CA PHE A 378 -13.38 -24.11 16.85
C PHE A 378 -12.52 -25.23 17.45
N LEU A 379 -12.83 -26.49 17.14
CA LEU A 379 -12.10 -27.64 17.65
C LEU A 379 -10.66 -27.69 17.13
N TYR A 380 -10.42 -27.31 15.88
CA TYR A 380 -9.08 -27.25 15.31
C TYR A 380 -8.22 -26.15 15.96
N ALA A 381 -8.82 -25.01 16.33
CA ALA A 381 -8.12 -23.96 17.06
C ALA A 381 -7.61 -24.47 18.43
N LEU A 382 -8.47 -25.17 19.17
CA LEU A 382 -8.10 -25.82 20.42
C LEU A 382 -7.05 -26.92 20.21
N TYR A 383 -7.27 -27.80 19.24
CA TYR A 383 -6.32 -28.87 18.91
C TYR A 383 -4.94 -28.29 18.57
N SER A 384 -4.86 -27.26 17.73
CA SER A 384 -3.58 -26.67 17.31
C SER A 384 -2.83 -26.00 18.46
N ARG A 385 -3.56 -25.45 19.43
CA ARG A 385 -2.98 -24.86 20.64
C ARG A 385 -2.46 -25.92 21.62
N TYR A 386 -3.15 -27.05 21.73
CA TYR A 386 -2.92 -28.05 22.77
C TYR A 386 -2.26 -29.36 22.28
N LYS A 387 -2.08 -29.54 20.97
CA LYS A 387 -1.46 -30.75 20.39
C LYS A 387 -0.04 -31.04 20.90
N ASP A 388 0.69 -30.00 21.29
CA ASP A 388 2.07 -30.09 21.76
C ASP A 388 2.18 -29.96 23.29
N ALA A 389 1.05 -29.82 23.99
CA ALA A 389 0.99 -29.55 25.43
C ALA A 389 0.83 -30.83 26.29
N GLU A 390 1.13 -32.01 25.74
CA GLU A 390 1.12 -33.29 26.45
C GLU A 390 2.48 -33.65 27.08
#